data_AF-X1P8U5-F1
#
_entry.id   AF-X1P8U5-F1
#
_cell.length_a   1.000
_cell.length_b   1.000
_cell.length_c   1.000
_cell.angle_alpha   90.00
_cell.angle_beta   90.00
_cell.angle_gamma   90.00
#
_symmetry.space_group_name_H-M   'P 1'
#
loop_
_entity.id
_entity.type
_entity.pdbx_description
1 polymer ?
#
loop_
_entity_poly.entity_id
_entity_poly.type
_entity_poly.pdbx_seq_one_letter_code
_entity_poly.pdbx_strand_id
1 'polypeptide(L)'
;VIEFEHSGAQAANTPWLPPAFELEADEMGEIVYAEVDPPVTGGGLEEPLERWYPVLDGSKYGDYLALNGMFSPLMNPRQINTLGNILAFGTPVVEAVKKAVPMLEARCPKFKSKVSVEAWAGAGGITADYRIRLHLYVYRKEELPAIAPSIPGLASLRDVARRRTIPVNKGSIALTYDTWDDLYPFHKTPPFGSDALGRKRKGWTIQLSTFRKRPTLS
;
A
#
# COMPACT_ATOMS: atom_id res chain seq x y z
N VAL A 1 3.87 13.55 -1.17
CA VAL A 1 4.80 12.55 -0.59
C VAL A 1 4.89 12.86 0.89
N ILE A 2 4.73 11.86 1.75
CA ILE A 2 4.96 11.99 3.19
C ILE A 2 6.26 11.25 3.51
N GLU A 3 7.08 11.83 4.37
CA GLU A 3 8.38 11.29 4.74
C GLU A 3 8.45 11.05 6.25
N PHE A 4 8.92 9.88 6.63
CA PHE A 4 9.21 9.49 8.00
C PHE A 4 10.71 9.24 8.12
N GLU A 5 11.37 10.05 8.95
CA GLU A 5 12.82 9.96 9.20
C GLU A 5 13.07 9.46 10.62
N HIS A 6 13.84 8.38 10.73
CA HIS A 6 14.38 7.91 12.00
C HIS A 6 15.78 8.46 12.17
N SER A 7 16.06 9.02 13.35
CA SER A 7 17.39 9.46 13.72
C SER A 7 17.88 8.81 15.01
N GLY A 8 19.18 8.53 15.06
CA GLY A 8 19.83 7.91 16.22
C GLY A 8 19.69 6.39 16.28
N ALA A 9 19.88 5.81 17.47
CA ALA A 9 19.96 4.37 17.66
C ALA A 9 18.58 3.74 17.92
N GLN A 10 18.29 2.67 17.18
CA GLN A 10 17.15 1.77 17.42
C GLN A 10 17.66 0.44 17.96
N ALA A 11 17.14 0.02 19.11
CA ALA A 11 17.53 -1.22 19.74
C ALA A 11 17.13 -2.44 18.89
N ALA A 12 17.91 -3.52 18.99
CA ALA A 12 17.65 -4.77 18.27
C ALA A 12 16.23 -5.31 18.53
N ASN A 13 15.56 -5.78 17.48
CA ASN A 13 14.22 -6.36 17.52
C ASN A 13 13.15 -5.44 18.14
N THR A 14 13.34 -4.12 18.07
CA THR A 14 12.34 -3.16 18.54
C THR A 14 11.68 -2.44 17.38
N PRO A 15 10.38 -2.10 17.49
CA PRO A 15 9.71 -1.26 16.52
C PRO A 15 10.03 0.21 16.76
N TRP A 16 10.24 0.95 15.67
CA TRP A 16 10.12 2.40 15.63
C TRP A 16 8.73 2.80 15.12
N LEU A 17 8.11 3.74 15.84
CA LEU A 17 6.76 4.22 15.62
C LEU A 17 6.78 5.76 15.58
N PRO A 18 7.01 6.37 14.42
CA PRO A 18 6.93 7.83 14.29
C PRO A 18 5.49 8.32 14.54
N PRO A 19 5.33 9.60 14.93
CA PRO A 19 4.04 10.26 14.93
C PRO A 19 3.37 10.14 13.57
N ALA A 20 2.04 9.92 13.58
CA ALA A 20 1.28 9.82 12.34
C ALA A 20 1.15 11.19 11.67
N PHE A 21 1.14 11.20 10.34
CA PHE A 21 0.64 12.32 9.56
C PHE A 21 -0.89 12.29 9.58
N GLU A 22 -1.51 13.41 9.93
CA GLU A 22 -2.96 13.57 9.96
C GLU A 22 -3.43 14.32 8.70
N LEU A 23 -4.47 13.79 8.06
CA LEU A 23 -5.15 14.48 6.97
C LEU A 23 -6.02 15.60 7.52
N GLU A 24 -6.34 16.58 6.67
CA GLU A 24 -7.34 17.60 7.00
C GLU A 24 -8.74 16.97 7.11
N ALA A 25 -9.67 17.72 7.71
CA ALA A 25 -11.06 17.30 7.73
C ALA A 25 -11.61 17.07 6.31
N ASP A 26 -12.45 16.05 6.14
CA ASP A 26 -13.05 15.64 4.86
C ASP A 26 -12.04 15.22 3.77
N GLU A 27 -10.79 14.94 4.13
CA GLU A 27 -9.81 14.33 3.23
C GLU A 27 -9.71 12.81 3.41
N MET A 28 -9.25 12.14 2.35
CA MET A 28 -8.96 10.71 2.36
C MET A 28 -7.79 10.42 1.44
N GLY A 29 -7.04 9.37 1.75
CA GLY A 29 -5.81 9.06 1.05
C GLY A 29 -5.74 7.62 0.56
N GLU A 30 -4.89 7.41 -0.43
CA GLU A 30 -4.40 6.08 -0.77
C GLU A 30 -2.92 6.08 -1.11
N ILE A 31 -2.22 5.04 -0.66
CA ILE A 31 -0.79 4.89 -0.89
C ILE A 31 -0.57 4.14 -2.22
N VAL A 32 0.18 4.74 -3.13
CA VAL A 32 0.49 4.15 -4.44
C VAL A 32 1.72 3.26 -4.35
N TYR A 33 2.78 3.77 -3.73
CA TYR A 33 4.03 3.06 -3.52
C TYR A 33 4.81 3.69 -2.37
N ALA A 34 5.89 3.04 -1.99
CA ALA A 34 6.82 3.54 -0.99
C ALA A 34 8.25 3.49 -1.50
N GLU A 35 9.11 4.29 -0.88
CA GLU A 35 10.56 4.26 -1.04
C GLU A 35 11.19 4.13 0.35
N VAL A 36 12.27 3.35 0.45
CA VAL A 36 13.11 3.27 1.64
C VAL A 36 14.52 3.70 1.29
N ASP A 37 15.02 4.65 2.06
CA ASP A 37 16.45 4.92 2.21
C ASP A 37 16.92 4.11 3.42
N PRO A 38 17.62 2.98 3.20
CA PRO A 38 18.00 2.08 4.29
C PRO A 38 19.04 2.74 5.21
N PRO A 39 19.17 2.28 6.47
CA PRO A 39 20.21 2.78 7.36
C PRO A 39 21.59 2.32 6.87
N VAL A 40 22.46 3.29 6.59
CA VAL A 40 23.84 3.06 6.17
C VAL A 40 24.77 3.82 7.11
N THR A 41 25.64 3.09 7.80
CA THR A 41 26.64 3.69 8.69
C THR A 41 27.62 4.60 7.93
N GLY A 42 28.34 5.47 8.65
CA GLY A 42 29.37 6.33 8.05
C GLY A 42 30.49 5.58 7.31
N GLY A 43 30.66 4.27 7.57
CA GLY A 43 31.59 3.39 6.84
C GLY A 43 31.00 2.72 5.60
N GLY A 44 29.75 3.03 5.23
CA GLY A 44 29.06 2.42 4.10
C GLY A 44 28.46 1.04 4.38
N LEU A 45 28.44 0.61 5.65
CA LEU A 45 27.81 -0.66 6.05
C LEU A 45 26.32 -0.46 6.26
N GLU A 46 25.52 -1.21 5.52
CA GLU A 46 24.07 -1.34 5.65
C GLU A 46 23.69 -2.10 6.94
N GLU A 47 22.79 -1.54 7.76
CA GLU A 47 22.27 -2.13 9.00
C GLU A 47 20.85 -2.70 8.88
N PRO A 48 20.52 -3.83 9.52
CA PRO A 48 19.30 -4.57 9.20
C PRO A 48 18.01 -3.85 9.61
N LEU A 49 17.38 -3.14 8.66
CA LEU A 49 15.96 -2.77 8.74
C LEU A 49 15.13 -3.95 8.21
N GLU A 50 14.78 -4.87 9.11
CA GLU A 50 14.27 -6.20 8.76
C GLU A 50 12.94 -6.13 8.02
N ARG A 51 12.03 -5.29 8.49
CA ARG A 51 10.69 -5.13 7.91
C ARG A 51 10.07 -3.79 8.28
N TRP A 52 9.17 -3.33 7.44
CA TRP A 52 8.32 -2.20 7.77
C TRP A 52 6.90 -2.36 7.23
N TYR A 53 5.97 -1.62 7.83
CA TYR A 53 4.55 -1.67 7.56
C TYR A 53 3.97 -0.26 7.47
N PRO A 54 3.08 0.05 6.51
CA PRO A 54 2.23 1.22 6.64
C PRO A 54 1.19 0.97 7.74
N VAL A 55 0.88 2.01 8.51
CA VAL A 55 -0.15 2.03 9.55
C VAL A 55 -1.21 3.01 9.12
N LEU A 56 -2.43 2.51 8.86
CA LEU A 56 -3.54 3.26 8.27
C LEU A 56 -4.68 3.34 9.26
N ASP A 57 -5.06 4.55 9.67
CA ASP A 57 -6.12 4.80 10.66
C ASP A 57 -5.93 3.94 11.94
N GLY A 58 -4.69 3.83 12.40
CA GLY A 58 -4.31 3.03 13.58
C GLY A 58 -4.21 1.52 13.35
N SER A 59 -4.55 1.02 12.15
CA SER A 59 -4.45 -0.40 11.80
C SER A 59 -3.20 -0.68 10.99
N LYS A 60 -2.37 -1.62 11.46
CA LYS A 60 -1.19 -2.07 10.72
C LYS A 60 -1.61 -2.81 9.46
N TYR A 61 -0.95 -2.50 8.35
CA TYR A 61 -1.16 -3.22 7.10
C TYR A 61 -0.34 -4.52 6.98
N GLY A 62 0.13 -5.06 8.11
CA GLY A 62 1.09 -6.16 8.15
C GLY A 62 0.56 -7.52 7.71
N ASP A 63 -0.74 -7.73 7.76
CA ASP A 63 -1.38 -8.95 7.23
C ASP A 63 -1.35 -9.01 5.70
N TYR A 64 -1.17 -7.87 5.05
CA TYR A 64 -1.27 -7.72 3.59
C TYR A 64 0.04 -7.32 2.94
N LEU A 65 0.91 -6.63 3.68
CA LEU A 65 2.13 -6.06 3.13
C LEU A 65 3.25 -6.10 4.17
N ALA A 66 4.14 -7.09 4.08
CA ALA A 66 5.42 -7.08 4.79
C ALA A 66 6.52 -6.73 3.78
N LEU A 67 7.08 -5.53 3.86
CA LEU A 67 8.17 -5.11 2.99
C LEU A 67 9.48 -5.12 3.74
N ASN A 68 10.49 -5.72 3.12
CA ASN A 68 11.86 -5.66 3.62
C ASN A 68 12.35 -4.22 3.53
N GLY A 69 13.01 -3.74 4.59
CA GLY A 69 13.65 -2.43 4.59
C GLY A 69 15.11 -2.44 4.15
N MET A 70 15.68 -3.62 3.88
CA MET A 70 17.07 -3.83 3.44
C MET A 70 17.23 -5.17 2.70
N PHE A 71 18.40 -5.37 2.09
CA PHE A 71 18.93 -6.52 1.34
C PHE A 71 18.58 -6.54 -0.14
N SER A 72 19.49 -7.07 -0.97
CA SER A 72 19.21 -7.31 -2.39
C SER A 72 18.14 -8.39 -2.57
N PRO A 73 17.02 -8.11 -3.25
CA PRO A 73 16.55 -6.81 -3.70
C PRO A 73 15.63 -6.11 -2.68
N LEU A 74 15.96 -4.86 -2.34
CA LEU A 74 15.08 -3.97 -1.58
C LEU A 74 13.87 -3.79 -2.49
N MET A 75 12.69 -4.16 -2.01
CA MET A 75 11.50 -4.23 -2.87
C MET A 75 10.90 -2.85 -3.17
N ASN A 76 11.36 -1.84 -2.46
CA ASN A 76 10.90 -0.46 -2.53
C ASN A 76 12.08 0.53 -2.45
N PRO A 77 13.07 0.44 -3.37
CA PRO A 77 14.18 1.38 -3.39
C PRO A 77 13.71 2.71 -3.99
N ARG A 78 14.51 3.77 -3.85
CA ARG A 78 14.21 5.06 -4.50
C ARG A 78 13.93 4.90 -6.00
N GLN A 79 12.98 5.65 -6.53
CA GLN A 79 12.59 5.63 -7.94
C GLN A 79 13.78 5.84 -8.90
N ILE A 80 14.75 6.66 -8.50
CA ILE A 80 15.97 6.91 -9.29
C ILE A 80 16.79 5.63 -9.49
N ASN A 81 16.77 4.71 -8.52
CA ASN A 81 17.50 3.44 -8.56
C ASN A 81 16.78 2.36 -9.38
N THR A 82 15.51 2.58 -9.74
CA THR A 82 14.71 1.62 -10.54
C THR A 82 14.51 2.05 -11.99
N LEU A 83 15.06 3.20 -12.38
CA LEU A 83 14.79 3.82 -13.68
C LEU A 83 13.28 3.93 -13.96
N GLY A 84 12.49 4.18 -12.91
CA GLY A 84 11.04 4.27 -12.99
C GLY A 84 10.26 2.94 -12.93
N ASN A 85 10.93 1.80 -12.73
CA ASN A 85 10.28 0.51 -12.49
C ASN A 85 9.94 0.36 -10.99
N ILE A 86 8.86 1.00 -10.57
CA ILE A 86 8.43 0.98 -9.17
C ILE A 86 7.51 -0.22 -8.90
N LEU A 87 7.68 -0.82 -7.72
CA LEU A 87 6.70 -1.74 -7.15
C LEU A 87 5.53 -0.95 -6.57
N ALA A 88 4.45 -0.83 -7.34
CA ALA A 88 3.23 -0.18 -6.88
C ALA A 88 2.34 -1.17 -6.11
N PHE A 89 1.65 -0.69 -5.07
CA PHE A 89 0.65 -1.46 -4.35
C PHE A 89 -0.62 -1.69 -5.18
N GLY A 90 -0.91 -0.77 -6.10
CA GLY A 90 -2.04 -0.86 -7.01
C GLY A 90 -2.06 0.30 -7.98
N THR A 91 -3.19 0.46 -8.66
CA THR A 91 -3.50 1.68 -9.42
C THR A 91 -4.37 2.57 -8.52
N PRO A 92 -4.06 3.88 -8.37
CA PRO A 92 -4.91 4.79 -7.61
C PRO A 92 -6.28 4.93 -8.28
N VAL A 93 -7.33 5.25 -7.51
CA VAL A 93 -8.72 5.35 -7.95
C VAL A 93 -8.85 6.24 -9.18
N VAL A 94 -8.25 7.42 -9.14
CA VAL A 94 -8.32 8.41 -10.24
C VAL A 94 -7.80 7.85 -11.58
N GLU A 95 -6.85 6.92 -11.55
CA GLU A 95 -6.35 6.26 -12.76
C GLU A 95 -7.08 4.95 -13.04
N ALA A 96 -7.53 4.24 -12.00
CA ALA A 96 -8.26 2.99 -12.14
C ALA A 96 -9.59 3.22 -12.86
N VAL A 97 -10.34 4.28 -12.52
CA VAL A 97 -11.65 4.60 -13.16
C VAL A 97 -11.57 4.82 -14.66
N LYS A 98 -10.40 5.19 -15.18
CA LYS A 98 -10.16 5.38 -16.62
C LYS A 98 -9.96 4.06 -17.37
N LYS A 99 -9.88 2.93 -16.65
CA LYS A 99 -9.63 1.59 -17.21
C LYS A 99 -10.90 0.75 -17.22
N ALA A 100 -10.84 -0.38 -17.93
CA ALA A 100 -11.99 -1.25 -18.14
C ALA A 100 -12.45 -2.02 -16.89
N VAL A 101 -11.56 -2.29 -15.92
CA VAL A 101 -11.84 -3.11 -14.72
C VAL A 101 -11.40 -2.42 -13.42
N PRO A 102 -11.94 -1.22 -13.13
CA PRO A 102 -11.43 -0.36 -12.06
C PRO A 102 -11.50 -1.01 -10.67
N MET A 103 -12.51 -1.84 -10.39
CA MET A 103 -12.63 -2.56 -9.12
C MET A 103 -11.52 -3.57 -8.84
N LEU A 104 -10.86 -4.12 -9.86
CA LEU A 104 -9.72 -5.03 -9.68
C LEU A 104 -8.38 -4.30 -9.65
N GLU A 105 -8.34 -3.04 -10.09
CA GLU A 105 -7.12 -2.28 -10.23
C GLU A 105 -6.92 -1.24 -9.11
N ALA A 106 -8.00 -0.71 -8.54
CA ALA A 106 -8.05 0.25 -7.44
C ALA A 106 -7.63 -0.35 -6.07
N ARG A 107 -6.47 -1.02 -6.04
CA ARG A 107 -5.97 -1.84 -4.90
C ARG A 107 -4.97 -1.13 -4.01
N CYS A 108 -4.76 0.17 -4.20
CA CYS A 108 -3.91 0.96 -3.30
C CYS A 108 -4.48 0.94 -1.87
N PRO A 109 -3.65 0.77 -0.83
CA PRO A 109 -4.08 0.85 0.58
C PRO A 109 -4.74 2.19 0.89
N LYS A 110 -5.90 2.17 1.54
CA LYS A 110 -6.79 3.32 1.75
C LYS A 110 -6.86 3.73 3.22
N PHE A 111 -6.95 5.04 3.47
CA PHE A 111 -7.11 5.63 4.81
C PHE A 111 -7.94 6.92 4.76
N LYS A 112 -8.54 7.30 5.89
CA LYS A 112 -9.43 8.47 6.02
C LYS A 112 -8.93 9.57 6.95
N SER A 113 -7.98 9.27 7.83
CA SER A 113 -7.59 10.20 8.88
C SER A 113 -6.09 10.27 9.09
N LYS A 114 -5.42 9.12 9.23
CA LYS A 114 -4.03 9.09 9.68
C LYS A 114 -3.23 8.05 8.94
N VAL A 115 -1.99 8.39 8.63
CA VAL A 115 -1.00 7.48 8.06
C VAL A 115 0.30 7.58 8.84
N SER A 116 0.86 6.43 9.20
CA SER A 116 2.20 6.31 9.78
C SER A 116 2.90 5.07 9.21
N VAL A 117 4.07 4.77 9.74
CA VAL A 117 4.82 3.55 9.48
C VAL A 117 5.18 2.86 10.79
N GLU A 118 5.46 1.57 10.72
CA GLU A 118 6.13 0.81 11.78
C GLU A 118 7.33 0.11 11.18
N ALA A 119 8.50 0.33 11.74
CA ALA A 119 9.77 -0.14 11.20
C ALA A 119 10.53 -0.97 12.25
N TRP A 120 10.94 -2.19 11.92
CA TRP A 120 11.60 -3.09 12.87
C TRP A 120 13.09 -3.20 12.58
N ALA A 121 13.91 -2.90 13.58
CA ALA A 121 15.32 -3.22 13.56
C ALA A 121 15.52 -4.74 13.69
N GLY A 122 16.46 -5.28 12.94
CA GLY A 122 16.87 -6.68 13.04
C GLY A 122 17.70 -6.94 14.29
N ALA A 123 18.25 -8.15 14.39
CA ALA A 123 18.96 -8.64 15.58
C ALA A 123 20.19 -7.82 15.99
N GLY A 124 20.80 -7.06 15.06
CA GLY A 124 21.95 -6.20 15.34
C GLY A 124 21.61 -4.79 15.86
N GLY A 125 20.33 -4.40 15.83
CA GLY A 125 19.94 -2.99 16.00
C GLY A 125 20.27 -2.14 14.77
N ILE A 126 19.99 -0.85 14.88
CA ILE A 126 20.30 0.18 13.88
C ILE A 126 20.94 1.36 14.61
N THR A 127 22.02 1.91 14.07
CA THR A 127 22.73 3.08 14.61
C THR A 127 22.75 4.27 13.64
N ALA A 128 22.49 4.02 12.36
CA ALA A 128 22.39 5.03 11.31
C ALA A 128 20.94 5.47 11.06
N ASP A 129 20.81 6.67 10.51
CA ASP A 129 19.52 7.24 10.13
C ASP A 129 18.95 6.51 8.90
N TYR A 130 17.62 6.42 8.82
CA TYR A 130 16.91 5.87 7.66
C TYR A 130 15.62 6.62 7.39
N ARG A 131 15.11 6.51 6.16
CA ARG A 131 13.88 7.19 5.74
C ARG A 131 12.91 6.26 5.05
N ILE A 132 11.63 6.44 5.33
CA ILE A 132 10.53 5.78 4.63
C ILE A 132 9.64 6.85 4.03
N ARG A 133 9.48 6.82 2.70
CA ARG A 133 8.72 7.83 1.94
C ARG A 133 7.49 7.17 1.34
N LEU A 134 6.32 7.69 1.67
CA LEU A 134 5.04 7.24 1.13
C LEU A 134 4.59 8.18 0.01
N HIS A 135 4.37 7.60 -1.16
CA HIS A 135 3.81 8.29 -2.32
C HIS A 135 2.33 7.97 -2.41
N LEU A 136 1.51 8.99 -2.37
CA LEU A 136 0.07 8.88 -2.17
C LEU A 136 -0.69 9.92 -2.96
N TYR A 137 -1.96 9.63 -3.18
CA TYR A 137 -2.96 10.63 -3.54
C TYR A 137 -3.77 10.99 -2.30
N VAL A 138 -4.02 12.28 -2.13
CA VAL A 138 -5.05 12.80 -1.21
C VAL A 138 -6.20 13.29 -2.08
N TYR A 139 -7.41 12.99 -1.65
CA TYR A 139 -8.64 13.45 -2.26
C TYR A 139 -9.43 14.23 -1.23
N ARG A 140 -10.14 15.26 -1.68
CA ARG A 140 -11.19 15.88 -0.87
C ARG A 140 -12.53 15.25 -1.18
N LYS A 141 -13.40 15.21 -0.17
CA LYS A 141 -14.74 14.62 -0.27
C LYS A 141 -15.55 15.19 -1.45
N GLU A 142 -15.47 16.49 -1.66
CA GLU A 142 -16.15 17.22 -2.71
C GLU A 142 -15.57 16.97 -4.11
N GLU A 143 -14.34 16.47 -4.22
CA GLU A 143 -13.68 16.18 -5.50
C GLU A 143 -14.03 14.78 -6.02
N LEU A 144 -14.41 13.86 -5.14
CA LEU A 144 -14.72 12.47 -5.51
C LEU A 144 -15.77 12.34 -6.63
N PRO A 145 -16.90 13.07 -6.61
CA PRO A 145 -17.89 12.97 -7.68
C PRO A 145 -17.36 13.39 -9.06
N ALA A 146 -16.35 14.26 -9.11
CA ALA A 146 -15.73 14.69 -10.36
C ALA A 146 -14.80 13.62 -10.95
N ILE A 147 -14.29 12.70 -10.12
CA ILE A 147 -13.48 11.56 -10.57
C ILE A 147 -14.39 10.51 -11.23
N ALA A 148 -15.43 10.09 -10.51
CA ALA A 148 -16.48 9.20 -11.01
C ALA A 148 -17.65 9.17 -10.01
N PRO A 149 -18.90 8.96 -10.44
CA PRO A 149 -20.01 8.77 -9.51
C PRO A 149 -19.94 7.43 -8.77
N SER A 150 -19.37 6.40 -9.40
CA SER A 150 -19.21 5.07 -8.80
C SER A 150 -18.09 4.29 -9.48
N ILE A 151 -17.55 3.30 -8.77
CA ILE A 151 -16.62 2.32 -9.32
C ILE A 151 -17.41 1.10 -9.80
N PRO A 152 -17.48 0.83 -11.13
CA PRO A 152 -18.29 -0.25 -11.66
C PRO A 152 -17.75 -1.61 -11.22
N GLY A 153 -18.63 -2.44 -10.68
CA GLY A 153 -18.29 -3.77 -10.15
C GLY A 153 -18.24 -4.91 -11.18
N LEU A 154 -18.40 -4.59 -12.47
CA LEU A 154 -18.18 -5.55 -13.54
C LEU A 154 -16.69 -5.76 -13.73
N ALA A 155 -16.23 -6.94 -13.31
CA ALA A 155 -14.89 -7.39 -13.62
C ALA A 155 -14.90 -8.85 -14.07
N SER A 156 -13.86 -9.27 -14.79
CA SER A 156 -13.68 -10.67 -15.12
C SER A 156 -12.23 -11.07 -14.95
N LEU A 157 -12.01 -12.26 -14.40
CA LEU A 157 -10.68 -12.86 -14.29
C LEU A 157 -10.49 -13.79 -15.47
N ARG A 158 -9.45 -13.53 -16.27
CA ARG A 158 -9.07 -14.40 -17.38
C ARG A 158 -8.08 -15.46 -16.88
N ASP A 159 -8.55 -16.69 -16.74
CA ASP A 159 -7.69 -17.86 -16.51
C ASP A 159 -7.13 -18.31 -17.86
N VAL A 160 -5.93 -17.82 -18.19
CA VAL A 160 -5.27 -18.08 -19.47
C VAL A 160 -4.96 -19.56 -19.64
N ALA A 161 -4.54 -20.24 -18.57
CA ALA A 161 -4.16 -21.66 -18.59
C ALA A 161 -5.36 -22.55 -18.93
N ARG A 162 -6.55 -22.22 -18.41
CA ARG A 162 -7.78 -22.99 -18.67
C ARG A 162 -8.69 -22.37 -19.73
N ARG A 163 -8.22 -21.32 -20.42
CA ARG A 163 -8.95 -20.59 -21.47
C ARG A 163 -10.39 -20.21 -21.07
N ARG A 164 -10.59 -19.82 -19.80
CA ARG A 164 -11.91 -19.46 -19.28
C ARG A 164 -11.91 -18.05 -18.72
N THR A 165 -13.07 -17.41 -18.80
CA THR A 165 -13.34 -16.12 -18.18
C THR A 165 -14.27 -16.36 -17.00
N ILE A 166 -13.83 -15.96 -15.82
CA ILE A 166 -14.61 -16.05 -14.58
C ILE A 166 -15.21 -14.67 -14.35
N PRO A 167 -16.54 -14.50 -14.48
CA PRO A 167 -17.18 -13.24 -14.14
C PRO A 167 -17.06 -13.01 -12.64
N VAL A 168 -16.60 -11.81 -12.27
CA VAL A 168 -16.62 -11.32 -10.89
C VAL A 168 -17.77 -10.35 -10.82
N ASN A 169 -18.92 -10.83 -10.34
CA ASN A 169 -20.08 -9.99 -10.07
C ASN A 169 -19.90 -9.35 -8.70
N LYS A 170 -19.39 -8.11 -8.69
CA LYS A 170 -19.47 -7.22 -7.53
C LYS A 170 -20.46 -6.10 -7.87
N GLY A 171 -21.24 -5.65 -6.89
CA GLY A 171 -22.07 -4.47 -7.07
C GLY A 171 -21.20 -3.24 -7.37
N SER A 172 -21.73 -2.27 -8.12
CA SER A 172 -21.08 -0.95 -8.20
C SER A 172 -20.99 -0.35 -6.80
N ILE A 173 -19.86 0.27 -6.48
CA ILE A 173 -19.66 0.98 -5.21
C ILE A 173 -19.67 2.47 -5.51
N ALA A 174 -20.53 3.23 -4.83
CA ALA A 174 -20.51 4.69 -4.93
C ALA A 174 -19.12 5.21 -4.55
N LEU A 175 -18.59 6.18 -5.30
CA LEU A 175 -17.30 6.79 -4.96
C LEU A 175 -17.56 7.98 -4.04
N THR A 176 -17.62 7.73 -2.74
CA THR A 176 -17.92 8.73 -1.71
C THR A 176 -16.97 8.57 -0.52
N TYR A 177 -16.96 9.57 0.37
CA TYR A 177 -16.21 9.50 1.62
C TYR A 177 -16.62 8.28 2.44
N ASP A 178 -17.92 8.07 2.62
CA ASP A 178 -18.43 7.01 3.51
C ASP A 178 -18.03 5.62 3.02
N THR A 179 -18.13 5.40 1.71
CA THR A 179 -17.80 4.13 1.04
C THR A 179 -16.31 3.96 0.70
N TRP A 180 -15.44 4.90 1.09
CA TRP A 180 -14.01 4.87 0.75
C TRP A 180 -13.30 3.59 1.21
N ASP A 181 -13.64 3.09 2.41
CA ASP A 181 -13.08 1.84 2.93
C ASP A 181 -13.58 0.60 2.16
N ASP A 182 -14.76 0.68 1.52
CA ASP A 182 -15.38 -0.43 0.78
C ASP A 182 -14.79 -0.62 -0.63
N LEU A 183 -14.10 0.42 -1.12
CA LEU A 183 -13.38 0.38 -2.39
C LEU A 183 -12.20 -0.60 -2.35
N TYR A 184 -11.75 -0.99 -1.16
CA TYR A 184 -10.75 -2.03 -1.03
C TYR A 184 -11.39 -3.41 -1.24
N PRO A 185 -10.86 -4.26 -2.14
CA PRO A 185 -11.46 -5.56 -2.44
C PRO A 185 -11.41 -6.56 -1.27
N PHE A 186 -10.64 -6.29 -0.21
CA PHE A 186 -10.59 -7.11 1.01
C PHE A 186 -10.98 -6.27 2.22
N HIS A 187 -12.25 -6.38 2.60
CA HIS A 187 -12.82 -5.68 3.75
C HIS A 187 -11.91 -5.82 5.00
N LYS A 188 -11.73 -4.72 5.76
CA LYS A 188 -10.98 -4.71 7.05
C LYS A 188 -11.58 -5.68 8.09
N THR A 189 -12.81 -6.15 7.84
CA THR A 189 -13.49 -7.23 8.54
C THR A 189 -13.37 -8.51 7.71
N PRO A 190 -12.96 -9.66 8.29
CA PRO A 190 -12.92 -10.92 7.54
C PRO A 190 -14.30 -11.15 6.88
N PRO A 191 -14.38 -11.40 5.57
CA PRO A 191 -15.67 -11.52 4.86
C PRO A 191 -16.43 -12.81 5.19
N PHE A 192 -16.04 -13.53 6.23
CA PHE A 192 -16.64 -14.77 6.66
C PHE A 192 -16.84 -14.71 8.17
N GLY A 193 -18.10 -14.59 8.58
CA GLY A 193 -18.50 -15.03 9.91
C GLY A 193 -18.01 -16.46 10.12
N SER A 194 -17.57 -16.76 11.34
CA SER A 194 -17.21 -18.12 11.74
C SER A 194 -18.34 -19.06 11.32
N ASP A 195 -18.02 -20.01 10.43
CA ASP A 195 -18.84 -21.21 10.30
C ASP A 195 -18.86 -21.92 11.65
N ALA A 196 -19.97 -22.60 11.96
CA ALA A 196 -20.26 -23.26 13.24
C ALA A 196 -19.25 -24.38 13.64
N LEU A 197 -18.11 -24.47 12.96
CA LEU A 197 -17.05 -25.46 13.13
C LEU A 197 -15.65 -24.83 13.33
N GLY A 198 -15.51 -23.50 13.40
CA GLY A 198 -14.31 -22.83 13.91
C GLY A 198 -13.00 -23.08 13.14
N ARG A 199 -13.05 -23.43 11.85
CA ARG A 199 -11.83 -23.71 11.06
C ARG A 199 -11.36 -22.47 10.29
N LYS A 200 -10.22 -21.90 10.72
CA LYS A 200 -9.51 -20.84 9.98
C LYS A 200 -9.09 -21.34 8.58
N ARG A 201 -9.62 -20.74 7.51
CA ARG A 201 -9.15 -20.99 6.14
C ARG A 201 -7.95 -20.10 5.81
N LYS A 202 -6.93 -20.68 5.16
CA LYS A 202 -5.68 -20.03 4.77
C LYS A 202 -5.95 -18.88 3.77
N GLY A 203 -5.34 -17.73 4.04
CA GLY A 203 -5.43 -16.51 3.23
C GLY A 203 -4.85 -16.65 1.82
N TRP A 204 -5.35 -15.83 0.91
CA TRP A 204 -4.89 -15.74 -0.48
C TRP A 204 -3.68 -14.81 -0.57
N THR A 205 -2.64 -15.24 -1.30
CA THR A 205 -1.43 -14.45 -1.57
C THR A 205 -1.68 -13.40 -2.67
N ILE A 206 -1.21 -12.18 -2.46
CA ILE A 206 -1.28 -11.06 -3.42
C ILE A 206 -0.20 -11.21 -4.49
N GLN A 207 -0.57 -11.09 -5.79
CA GLN A 207 0.39 -10.81 -6.85
C GLN A 207 0.58 -9.30 -7.01
N LEU A 208 1.83 -8.85 -6.80
CA LEU A 208 2.31 -7.50 -7.03
C LEU A 208 2.50 -7.25 -8.53
N SER A 209 2.15 -6.06 -9.02
CA SER A 209 2.33 -5.67 -10.42
C SER A 209 3.36 -4.55 -10.55
N THR A 210 4.35 -4.71 -11.43
CA THR A 210 5.33 -3.66 -11.76
C THR A 210 4.68 -2.58 -12.61
N PHE A 211 4.79 -1.31 -12.20
CA PHE A 211 4.30 -0.17 -12.96
C PHE A 211 5.47 0.48 -13.72
N ARG A 212 5.34 0.61 -15.05
CA ARG A 212 6.25 1.42 -15.88
C ARG A 212 5.60 2.76 -16.18
N LYS A 213 6.19 3.86 -15.69
CA LYS A 213 5.87 5.20 -16.19
C LYS A 213 6.44 5.30 -17.61
N ARG A 214 5.61 5.49 -18.64
CA ARG A 214 6.12 5.77 -19.99
C ARG A 214 6.83 7.12 -19.98
N PRO A 215 8.02 7.26 -20.60
CA PRO A 215 8.62 8.57 -20.78
C PRO A 215 7.73 9.38 -21.72
N THR A 216 7.26 10.54 -21.27
CA THR A 216 6.75 11.59 -22.14
C THR A 216 7.95 12.17 -22.87
N LEU A 217 8.04 11.88 -24.17
CA LEU A 217 8.94 12.59 -25.08
C LEU A 217 8.40 14.02 -25.19
N SER A 218 9.18 14.99 -24.71
CA SER A 218 9.12 16.38 -25.14
C SER A 218 9.94 16.56 -26.41
#